data_AF-A0AA38XEF1-F1
#
_entry.id   AF-A0AA38XEF1-F1
#
_cell.length_a   1.000
_cell.length_b   1.000
_cell.length_c   1.000
_cell.angle_alpha   90.00
_cell.angle_beta   90.00
_cell.angle_gamma   90.00
#
_symmetry.space_group_name_H-M   'P 1'
#
loop_
_entity.id
_entity.type
_entity.pdbx_description
1 polymer ?
#
loop_
_entity_poly.entity_id
_entity_poly.type
_entity_poly.pdbx_seq_one_letter_code
_entity_poly.pdbx_strand_id
1 'polypeptide(L)'
;MDTRCANPGLQLDVDIMILEYTLFQAIQAQFHLLSSELGSNAEQGNETQTRRELAIFDSFVRIFNARHSGYEHDAGSHFRLDVLEFLVLLSGLLPSPSLHFTNRMLEELKVQAKADLEARRAWQAARARHFRRLEKQPACKSDAMVHRDVEMQIYEAWKRTEQASTPAPDSEATKVFVLLSLTSRFMTISAKFFGLMEEMKPGLTREWIQVACELIFRTSLESLRLQTQYRCTDNLPTLEDCFAWGYIEPDTSVDIAGASNEEITDLINQMFRLGDTEDRDWTKFRLETLYEFSIATDASVSSQSSRLERLADRYPLEAFHTNLVPLLQNIWQLSCRDDLLGKPALVELEEGHLASLDIVGAEFERFASKVGLRSLFDSLEHINAPEGLSSTKGLLAGPSLSERYEHELKLEQRRQANGHANGTSPVIKLE
;
A
#
# COMPACT_ATOMS: atom_id res chain seq x y z
N MET A 1 31.77 -19.76 30.81
CA MET A 1 30.30 -19.79 30.79
C MET A 1 29.84 -18.35 30.93
N ASP A 2 29.25 -17.80 29.88
CA ASP A 2 28.77 -16.42 29.88
C ASP A 2 27.38 -16.39 30.55
N THR A 3 27.34 -16.06 31.84
CA THR A 3 26.11 -16.00 32.66
C THR A 3 25.42 -14.63 32.57
N ARG A 4 25.63 -13.90 31.48
CA ARG A 4 24.90 -12.66 31.19
C ARG A 4 23.47 -13.02 30.78
N CYS A 5 22.64 -13.34 31.77
CA CYS A 5 21.20 -13.36 31.56
C CYS A 5 20.76 -11.96 31.14
N ALA A 6 20.01 -11.85 30.05
CA ALA A 6 19.36 -10.60 29.66
C ALA A 6 18.58 -10.08 30.87
N ASN A 7 18.70 -8.78 31.16
CA ASN A 7 17.93 -8.17 32.23
C ASN A 7 16.45 -8.41 31.91
N PRO A 8 15.70 -9.13 32.76
CA PRO A 8 14.29 -9.46 32.47
C PRO A 8 13.44 -8.19 32.29
N GLY A 9 13.86 -7.06 32.88
CA GLY A 9 13.21 -5.76 32.68
C GLY A 9 13.38 -5.16 31.28
N LEU A 10 14.32 -5.66 30.46
CA LEU A 10 14.56 -5.21 29.08
C LEU A 10 14.08 -6.22 28.04
N GLN A 11 13.48 -7.34 28.47
CA GLN A 11 13.08 -8.41 27.56
C GLN A 11 12.03 -7.93 26.54
N LEU A 12 11.08 -7.10 26.99
CA LEU A 12 10.05 -6.53 26.11
C LEU A 12 10.69 -5.64 25.04
N ASP A 13 11.59 -4.72 25.41
CA ASP A 13 12.25 -3.82 24.47
C ASP A 13 13.04 -4.59 23.40
N VAL A 14 13.76 -5.64 23.82
CA VAL A 14 14.51 -6.52 22.89
C VAL A 14 13.55 -7.25 21.96
N ASP A 15 12.45 -7.79 22.49
CA ASP A 15 11.46 -8.50 21.67
C ASP A 15 10.76 -7.54 20.68
N ILE A 16 10.49 -6.28 21.06
CA ILE A 16 9.95 -5.25 20.17
C ILE A 16 10.96 -4.94 19.04
N MET A 17 12.23 -4.71 19.39
CA MET A 17 13.28 -4.43 18.41
C MET A 17 13.42 -5.56 17.37
N ILE A 18 13.34 -6.83 17.79
CA ILE A 18 13.37 -7.98 16.88
C ILE A 18 12.09 -8.03 16.02
N LEU A 19 10.93 -7.75 16.60
CA LEU A 19 9.66 -7.73 15.86
C LEU A 19 9.69 -6.68 14.75
N GLU A 20 10.07 -5.44 15.06
CA GLU A 20 10.13 -4.35 14.09
C GLU A 20 11.16 -4.61 12.99
N TYR A 21 12.32 -5.18 13.36
CA TYR A 21 13.35 -5.56 12.40
C TYR A 21 12.86 -6.65 11.44
N THR A 22 12.29 -7.75 11.96
CA THR A 22 11.79 -8.84 11.12
C THR A 22 10.63 -8.39 10.22
N LEU A 23 9.77 -7.49 10.71
CA LEU A 23 8.74 -6.84 9.90
C LEU A 23 9.34 -6.01 8.77
N PHE A 24 10.35 -5.18 9.06
CA PHE A 24 11.03 -4.36 8.07
C PHE A 24 11.70 -5.20 6.98
N GLN A 25 12.42 -6.25 7.37
CA GLN A 25 13.07 -7.18 6.44
C GLN A 25 12.04 -7.91 5.56
N ALA A 26 10.91 -8.34 6.14
CA ALA A 26 9.83 -8.96 5.37
C ALA A 26 9.24 -8.00 4.32
N ILE A 27 8.99 -6.72 4.67
CA ILE A 27 8.51 -5.70 3.73
C ILE A 27 9.53 -5.48 2.60
N GLN A 28 10.80 -5.31 2.95
CA GLN A 28 11.87 -5.11 1.98
C GLN A 28 11.98 -6.27 1.00
N ALA A 29 11.95 -7.51 1.51
CA ALA A 29 11.99 -8.71 0.68
C ALA A 29 10.78 -8.80 -0.27
N GLN A 30 9.58 -8.44 0.20
CA GLN A 30 8.37 -8.40 -0.66
C GLN A 30 8.49 -7.36 -1.77
N PHE A 31 9.02 -6.17 -1.50
CA PHE A 31 9.28 -5.19 -2.56
C PHE A 31 10.28 -5.71 -3.59
N HIS A 32 11.34 -6.39 -3.14
CA HIS A 32 12.31 -7.01 -4.05
C HIS A 32 11.69 -8.11 -4.91
N LEU A 33 10.84 -8.97 -4.32
CA LEU A 33 10.10 -9.99 -5.06
C LEU A 33 9.26 -9.35 -6.16
N LEU A 34 8.39 -8.40 -5.80
CA LEU A 34 7.46 -7.75 -6.71
C LEU A 34 8.13 -6.88 -7.78
N SER A 35 9.35 -6.41 -7.53
CA SER A 35 10.13 -5.63 -8.51
C SER A 35 10.98 -6.49 -9.44
N SER A 36 11.21 -7.77 -9.09
CA SER A 36 12.14 -8.66 -9.81
C SER A 36 11.51 -9.37 -11.01
N GLU A 37 10.18 -9.34 -11.17
CA GLU A 37 9.43 -10.20 -12.11
C GLU A 37 9.44 -9.77 -13.59
N LEU A 38 10.36 -8.90 -14.00
CA LEU A 38 10.46 -8.43 -15.39
C LEU A 38 11.62 -9.01 -16.22
N GLY A 39 12.24 -10.12 -15.77
CA GLY A 39 12.83 -11.09 -16.70
C GLY A 39 14.28 -11.54 -16.46
N SER A 40 14.56 -12.29 -15.39
CA SER A 40 15.81 -13.08 -15.35
C SER A 40 15.80 -14.24 -14.36
N ASN A 41 16.62 -15.27 -14.62
CA ASN A 41 16.85 -16.48 -13.81
C ASN A 41 17.25 -16.25 -12.33
N ALA A 42 17.30 -15.01 -11.84
CA ALA A 42 17.49 -14.65 -10.43
C ALA A 42 16.20 -14.80 -9.58
N GLU A 43 15.04 -15.01 -10.22
CA GLU A 43 13.71 -15.07 -9.59
C GLU A 43 13.62 -16.12 -8.46
N GLN A 44 14.24 -17.29 -8.61
CA GLN A 44 14.09 -18.39 -7.64
C GLN A 44 14.85 -18.16 -6.33
N GLY A 45 15.97 -17.42 -6.38
CA GLY A 45 16.71 -17.01 -5.18
C GLY A 45 15.94 -15.96 -4.36
N ASN A 46 15.33 -14.99 -5.05
CA ASN A 46 14.57 -13.92 -4.43
C ASN A 46 13.27 -14.44 -3.78
N GLU A 47 12.57 -15.37 -4.45
CA GLU A 47 11.35 -15.98 -3.91
C GLU A 47 11.62 -16.81 -2.64
N THR A 48 12.69 -17.61 -2.65
CA THR A 48 13.05 -18.43 -1.48
C THR A 48 13.47 -17.58 -0.29
N GLN A 49 14.24 -16.52 -0.52
CA GLN A 49 14.62 -15.56 0.51
C GLN A 49 13.40 -14.81 1.05
N THR A 50 12.50 -14.33 0.18
CA THR A 50 11.27 -13.63 0.60
C THR A 50 10.36 -14.50 1.46
N ARG A 51 10.17 -15.77 1.08
CA ARG A 51 9.42 -16.74 1.89
C ARG A 51 10.08 -16.99 3.24
N ARG A 52 11.40 -17.04 3.28
CA ARG A 52 12.16 -17.21 4.52
C ARG A 52 11.93 -16.04 5.47
N GLU A 53 12.05 -14.80 4.98
CA GLU A 53 11.84 -13.61 5.82
C GLU A 53 10.39 -13.52 6.34
N LEU A 54 9.41 -13.79 5.48
CA LEU A 54 8.00 -13.83 5.92
C LEU A 54 7.74 -14.92 6.97
N ALA A 55 8.35 -16.11 6.81
CA ALA A 55 8.21 -17.20 7.78
C ALA A 55 8.89 -16.89 9.12
N ILE A 56 10.03 -16.18 9.10
CA ILE A 56 10.70 -15.70 10.31
C ILE A 56 9.79 -14.71 11.05
N PHE A 57 9.23 -13.73 10.33
CA PHE A 57 8.30 -12.76 10.90
C PHE A 57 7.05 -13.43 11.47
N ASP A 58 6.37 -14.32 10.73
CA ASP A 58 5.18 -15.04 11.20
C ASP A 58 5.46 -15.89 12.45
N SER A 59 6.60 -16.58 12.48
CA SER A 59 7.00 -17.34 13.66
C SER A 59 7.26 -16.42 14.85
N PHE A 60 7.91 -15.27 14.63
CA PHE A 60 8.28 -14.37 15.71
C PHE A 60 7.07 -13.62 16.27
N VAL A 61 6.17 -13.09 15.43
CA VAL A 61 4.96 -12.38 15.88
C VAL A 61 4.04 -13.29 16.70
N ARG A 62 3.96 -14.58 16.36
CA ARG A 62 3.22 -15.56 17.16
C ARG A 62 3.83 -15.78 18.55
N ILE A 63 5.15 -15.85 18.64
CA ILE A 63 5.88 -15.99 19.92
C ILE A 63 5.73 -14.70 20.73
N PHE A 64 5.86 -13.55 20.09
CA PHE A 64 5.70 -12.22 20.69
C PHE A 64 4.30 -12.08 21.30
N ASN A 65 3.24 -12.32 20.52
CA ASN A 65 1.85 -12.21 20.99
C ASN A 65 1.51 -13.19 22.12
N ALA A 66 2.14 -14.38 22.15
CA ALA A 66 1.96 -15.34 23.23
C ALA A 66 2.65 -14.90 24.54
N ARG A 67 3.75 -14.15 24.45
CA ARG A 67 4.51 -13.66 25.61
C ARG A 67 4.01 -12.30 26.11
N HIS A 68 3.53 -11.46 25.20
CA HIS A 68 3.20 -10.06 25.42
C HIS A 68 1.76 -9.77 24.99
N SER A 69 0.80 -10.57 25.44
CA SER A 69 -0.60 -10.50 24.98
C SER A 69 -1.34 -9.20 25.30
N GLY A 70 -0.79 -8.37 26.18
CA GLY A 70 -1.31 -7.04 26.53
C GLY A 70 -0.53 -5.88 25.91
N TYR A 71 0.43 -6.17 25.02
CA TYR A 71 1.16 -5.13 24.31
C TYR A 71 0.31 -4.55 23.18
N GLU A 72 0.24 -3.23 23.13
CA GLU A 72 -0.37 -2.49 22.02
C GLU A 72 0.74 -1.99 21.10
N HIS A 73 0.61 -2.27 19.80
CA HIS A 73 1.56 -1.81 18.81
C HIS A 73 1.45 -0.30 18.62
N ASP A 74 2.60 0.34 18.37
CA ASP A 74 2.63 1.75 18.03
C ASP A 74 2.08 2.00 16.61
N ALA A 75 1.79 3.27 16.30
CA ALA A 75 1.29 3.67 14.98
C ALA A 75 2.24 3.28 13.84
N GLY A 76 3.55 3.31 14.09
CA GLY A 76 4.58 2.94 13.10
C GLY A 76 4.56 1.46 12.79
N SER A 77 4.47 0.59 13.80
CA SER A 77 4.29 -0.87 13.58
C SER A 77 3.00 -1.16 12.84
N HIS A 78 1.88 -0.53 13.21
CA HIS A 78 0.61 -0.72 12.49
C HIS A 78 0.69 -0.31 11.02
N PHE A 79 1.33 0.83 10.72
CA PHE A 79 1.55 1.26 9.34
C PHE A 79 2.39 0.25 8.54
N ARG A 80 3.48 -0.24 9.12
CA ARG A 80 4.36 -1.24 8.48
C ARG A 80 3.63 -2.58 8.26
N LEU A 81 2.79 -3.00 9.21
CA LEU A 81 1.93 -4.18 9.05
C LEU A 81 0.93 -4.02 7.89
N ASP A 82 0.29 -2.86 7.76
CA ASP A 82 -0.63 -2.59 6.65
C ASP A 82 0.09 -2.69 5.30
N VAL A 83 1.31 -2.14 5.21
CA VAL A 83 2.16 -2.24 4.01
C VAL A 83 2.51 -3.70 3.72
N LEU A 84 2.99 -4.46 4.72
CA LEU A 84 3.33 -5.87 4.52
C LEU A 84 2.12 -6.67 4.03
N GLU A 85 0.97 -6.50 4.68
CA GLU A 85 -0.25 -7.21 4.32
C GLU A 85 -0.70 -6.86 2.90
N PHE A 86 -0.60 -5.59 2.51
CA PHE A 86 -0.87 -5.17 1.13
C PHE A 86 0.05 -5.89 0.14
N LEU A 87 1.36 -5.94 0.39
CA LEU A 87 2.32 -6.57 -0.52
C LEU A 87 2.11 -8.08 -0.62
N VAL A 88 1.79 -8.73 0.50
CA VAL A 88 1.44 -10.16 0.56
C VAL A 88 0.18 -10.43 -0.28
N LEU A 89 -0.87 -9.62 -0.13
CA LEU A 89 -2.08 -9.74 -0.95
C LEU A 89 -1.81 -9.50 -2.44
N LEU A 90 -0.99 -8.50 -2.77
CA LEU A 90 -0.61 -8.17 -4.14
C LEU A 90 0.19 -9.32 -4.78
N SER A 91 1.11 -9.92 -4.02
CA SER A 91 1.90 -11.07 -4.49
C SER A 91 1.02 -12.29 -4.78
N GLY A 92 -0.10 -12.44 -4.05
CA GLY A 92 -1.09 -13.48 -4.28
C GLY A 92 -1.91 -13.32 -5.56
N LEU A 93 -1.86 -12.17 -6.22
CA LEU A 93 -2.50 -11.96 -7.54
C LEU A 93 -1.61 -12.36 -8.71
N LEU A 94 -0.32 -12.62 -8.46
CA LEU A 94 0.62 -12.99 -9.51
C LEU A 94 0.38 -14.44 -9.95
N PRO A 95 0.63 -14.77 -11.23
CA PRO A 95 0.44 -16.13 -11.76
C PRO A 95 1.34 -17.21 -11.13
N SER A 96 2.26 -16.82 -10.24
CA SER A 96 3.25 -17.70 -9.63
C SER A 96 2.61 -18.62 -8.55
N PRO A 97 3.06 -19.88 -8.37
CA PRO A 97 2.37 -20.89 -7.58
C PRO A 97 2.45 -20.71 -6.04
N SER A 98 2.70 -19.49 -5.56
CA SER A 98 3.71 -19.32 -4.51
C SER A 98 3.21 -18.90 -3.13
N LEU A 99 2.09 -18.20 -3.02
CA LEU A 99 1.42 -17.94 -1.75
C LEU A 99 0.14 -18.75 -1.65
N HIS A 100 0.25 -19.92 -1.02
CA HIS A 100 -0.91 -20.66 -0.57
C HIS A 100 -1.51 -19.95 0.63
N PHE A 101 -2.40 -18.99 0.39
CA PHE A 101 -3.36 -18.59 1.42
C PHE A 101 -4.01 -19.86 1.94
N THR A 102 -3.93 -20.07 3.25
CA THR A 102 -4.70 -21.17 3.84
C THR A 102 -6.18 -20.90 3.64
N ASN A 103 -7.00 -21.94 3.54
CA ASN A 103 -8.46 -21.76 3.41
C ASN A 103 -9.01 -20.87 4.53
N ARG A 104 -8.43 -20.95 5.73
CA ARG A 104 -8.79 -20.07 6.86
C ARG A 104 -8.51 -18.60 6.56
N MET A 105 -7.30 -18.27 6.11
CA MET A 105 -6.92 -16.89 5.76
C MET A 105 -7.82 -16.34 4.65
N LEU A 106 -8.16 -17.19 3.69
CA LEU A 106 -9.06 -16.80 2.61
C LEU A 106 -10.47 -16.49 3.11
N GLU A 107 -11.02 -17.31 4.01
CA GLU A 107 -12.33 -17.02 4.61
C GLU A 107 -12.30 -15.76 5.49
N GLU A 108 -11.23 -15.55 6.26
CA GLU A 108 -11.02 -14.30 7.02
C GLU A 108 -10.94 -13.08 6.08
N LEU A 109 -10.23 -13.19 4.96
CA LEU A 109 -10.17 -12.15 3.93
C LEU A 109 -11.55 -11.87 3.31
N LYS A 110 -12.33 -12.91 3.00
CA LYS A 110 -13.70 -12.74 2.46
C LYS A 110 -14.61 -12.04 3.47
N VAL A 111 -14.50 -12.36 4.76
CA VAL A 111 -15.26 -11.69 5.82
C VAL A 111 -14.87 -10.22 5.89
N GLN A 112 -13.56 -9.91 5.87
CA GLN A 112 -13.08 -8.53 5.89
C GLN A 112 -13.50 -7.75 4.64
N ALA A 113 -13.35 -8.33 3.45
CA ALA A 113 -13.74 -7.69 2.19
C ALA A 113 -15.24 -7.36 2.14
N LYS A 114 -16.09 -8.21 2.76
CA LYS A 114 -17.52 -7.93 2.91
C LYS A 114 -17.79 -6.77 3.88
N ALA A 115 -17.10 -6.73 5.02
CA ALA A 115 -17.21 -5.61 5.96
C ALA A 115 -16.76 -4.29 5.31
N ASP A 116 -15.68 -4.32 4.53
CA ASP A 116 -15.21 -3.17 3.75
C ASP A 116 -16.26 -2.73 2.72
N LEU A 117 -16.89 -3.69 2.01
CA LEU A 117 -17.96 -3.41 1.07
C LEU A 117 -19.19 -2.77 1.73
N GLU A 118 -19.60 -3.27 2.89
CA GLU A 118 -20.70 -2.69 3.67
C GLU A 118 -20.39 -1.26 4.12
N ALA A 119 -19.16 -1.01 4.57
CA ALA A 119 -18.70 0.33 4.90
C ALA A 119 -18.74 1.27 3.69
N ARG A 120 -18.36 0.78 2.49
CA ARG A 120 -18.44 1.58 1.24
C ARG A 120 -19.88 1.87 0.83
N ARG A 121 -20.80 0.93 1.01
CA ARG A 121 -22.24 1.15 0.77
C ARG A 121 -22.82 2.19 1.72
N ALA A 122 -22.41 2.15 2.99
CA ALA A 122 -22.79 3.18 3.96
C ALA A 122 -22.26 4.56 3.57
N TRP A 123 -21.00 4.63 3.13
CA TRP A 123 -20.37 5.84 2.59
C TRP A 123 -21.13 6.42 1.40
N GLN A 124 -21.45 5.58 0.41
CA GLN A 124 -22.23 5.95 -0.76
C GLN A 124 -23.62 6.47 -0.38
N ALA A 125 -24.30 5.82 0.57
CA ALA A 125 -25.58 6.30 1.08
C ALA A 125 -25.46 7.69 1.73
N ALA A 126 -24.40 7.95 2.49
CA ALA A 126 -24.09 9.26 3.05
C ALA A 126 -23.85 10.31 1.95
N ARG A 127 -23.06 9.96 0.92
CA ARG A 127 -22.78 10.82 -0.23
C ARG A 127 -24.06 11.18 -1.00
N ALA A 128 -24.94 10.21 -1.22
CA ALA A 128 -26.22 10.43 -1.87
C ALA A 128 -27.13 11.37 -1.06
N ARG A 129 -27.09 11.29 0.28
CA ARG A 129 -27.81 12.23 1.17
C ARG A 129 -27.22 13.64 1.10
N HIS A 130 -25.89 13.76 1.07
CA HIS A 130 -25.18 15.04 0.92
C HIS A 130 -25.63 15.76 -0.36
N PHE A 131 -25.60 15.08 -1.52
CA PHE A 131 -26.05 15.68 -2.78
C PHE A 131 -27.53 16.06 -2.78
N ARG A 132 -28.42 15.27 -2.17
CA ARG A 132 -29.85 15.63 -2.04
C ARG A 132 -30.08 16.89 -1.18
N ARG A 133 -29.17 17.21 -0.25
CA ARG A 133 -29.22 18.46 0.53
C ARG A 133 -28.78 19.64 -0.34
N LEU A 134 -27.70 19.47 -1.11
CA LEU A 134 -27.22 20.48 -2.07
C LEU A 134 -28.28 20.83 -3.14
N GLU A 135 -28.99 19.83 -3.66
CA GLU A 135 -30.08 20.00 -4.63
C GLU A 135 -31.22 20.91 -4.14
N LYS A 136 -31.47 20.91 -2.82
CA LYS A 136 -32.52 21.74 -2.22
C LYS A 136 -32.10 23.20 -2.07
N GLN A 137 -30.82 23.53 -2.29
CA GLN A 137 -30.36 24.91 -2.24
C GLN A 137 -30.62 25.62 -3.59
N PRO A 138 -31.42 26.69 -3.61
CA PRO A 138 -31.98 27.28 -4.83
C PRO A 138 -30.97 27.95 -5.78
N ALA A 139 -29.69 28.03 -5.41
CA ALA A 139 -28.65 28.76 -6.16
C ALA A 139 -27.53 27.88 -6.75
N CYS A 140 -27.55 26.56 -6.55
CA CYS A 140 -26.41 25.70 -6.88
C CYS A 140 -26.72 24.74 -8.03
N LYS A 141 -26.75 25.24 -9.28
CA LYS A 141 -26.49 24.37 -10.45
C LYS A 141 -24.98 24.15 -10.53
N SER A 142 -24.47 23.32 -9.64
CA SER A 142 -23.04 22.96 -9.59
C SER A 142 -22.72 21.90 -10.64
N ASP A 143 -21.52 21.96 -11.23
CA ASP A 143 -20.94 20.90 -12.08
C ASP A 143 -21.06 19.51 -11.43
N ALA A 144 -21.08 19.45 -10.10
CA ALA A 144 -21.26 18.23 -9.33
C ALA A 144 -22.59 17.48 -9.64
N MET A 145 -23.67 18.19 -9.96
CA MET A 145 -24.94 17.54 -10.33
C MET A 145 -24.85 16.88 -11.71
N VAL A 146 -24.21 17.53 -12.67
CA VAL A 146 -24.01 16.97 -14.01
C VAL A 146 -23.14 15.72 -13.94
N HIS A 147 -22.07 15.76 -13.16
CA HIS A 147 -21.22 14.60 -12.94
C HIS A 147 -21.99 13.44 -12.32
N ARG A 148 -22.82 13.70 -11.30
CA ARG A 148 -23.67 12.68 -10.67
C ARG A 148 -24.63 12.03 -11.66
N ASP A 149 -25.29 12.80 -12.52
CA ASP A 149 -26.23 12.26 -13.51
C ASP A 149 -25.51 11.33 -14.50
N VAL A 150 -24.30 11.69 -14.92
CA VAL A 150 -23.46 10.83 -15.75
C VAL A 150 -23.08 9.54 -15.01
N GLU A 151 -22.61 9.65 -13.77
CA GLU A 151 -22.25 8.46 -12.96
C GLU A 151 -23.43 7.49 -12.89
N MET A 152 -24.62 7.99 -12.56
CA MET A 152 -25.84 7.17 -12.49
C MET A 152 -26.17 6.51 -13.83
N GLN A 153 -26.05 7.23 -14.95
CA GLN A 153 -26.30 6.63 -16.27
C GLN A 153 -25.36 5.46 -16.57
N ILE A 154 -24.07 5.60 -16.22
CA ILE A 154 -23.09 4.52 -16.39
C ILE A 154 -23.44 3.35 -15.48
N TYR A 155 -23.72 3.58 -14.19
CA TYR A 155 -24.07 2.50 -13.26
C TYR A 155 -25.33 1.74 -13.70
N GLU A 156 -26.38 2.44 -14.12
CA GLU A 156 -27.63 1.82 -14.56
C GLU A 156 -27.47 0.99 -15.85
N ALA A 157 -26.52 1.33 -16.72
CA ALA A 157 -26.22 0.54 -17.92
C ALA A 157 -25.65 -0.86 -17.58
N TRP A 158 -25.06 -1.03 -16.40
CA TRP A 158 -24.47 -2.30 -15.94
C TRP A 158 -25.36 -3.09 -14.97
N LYS A 159 -26.41 -2.48 -14.38
CA LYS A 159 -27.31 -3.16 -13.43
C LYS A 159 -28.26 -4.20 -14.07
N ARG A 160 -28.49 -4.15 -15.39
CA ARG A 160 -29.57 -4.91 -16.06
C ARG A 160 -29.25 -6.37 -16.42
N THR A 161 -28.12 -6.91 -15.99
CA THR A 161 -27.62 -8.21 -16.49
C THR A 161 -28.10 -9.38 -15.62
N GLU A 162 -29.41 -9.65 -15.58
CA GLU A 162 -29.97 -10.87 -14.98
C GLU A 162 -30.12 -11.98 -16.03
N GLN A 163 -29.02 -12.62 -16.44
CA GLN A 163 -29.11 -13.78 -17.36
C GLN A 163 -28.23 -14.98 -16.99
N ALA A 164 -27.36 -14.86 -16.00
CA ALA A 164 -26.51 -15.98 -15.63
C ALA A 164 -27.25 -17.02 -14.79
N SER A 165 -27.10 -18.29 -15.17
CA SER A 165 -27.76 -19.44 -14.52
C SER A 165 -26.86 -20.19 -13.55
N THR A 166 -25.54 -19.95 -13.61
CA THR A 166 -24.51 -20.73 -12.92
C THR A 166 -23.85 -19.89 -11.82
N PRO A 167 -23.68 -20.40 -10.59
CA PRO A 167 -22.94 -19.68 -9.55
C PRO A 167 -21.47 -19.50 -9.93
N ALA A 168 -20.86 -18.41 -9.46
CA ALA A 168 -19.45 -18.14 -9.68
C ALA A 168 -18.56 -19.19 -8.98
N PRO A 169 -17.44 -19.62 -9.61
CA PRO A 169 -16.45 -20.45 -8.93
C PRO A 169 -15.79 -19.64 -7.80
N ASP A 170 -15.54 -20.31 -6.67
CA ASP A 170 -15.03 -19.65 -5.46
C ASP A 170 -13.65 -18.99 -5.66
N SER A 171 -12.83 -19.53 -6.57
CA SER A 171 -11.52 -18.98 -6.93
C SER A 171 -11.60 -17.61 -7.62
N GLU A 172 -12.57 -17.41 -8.51
CA GLU A 172 -12.74 -16.13 -9.21
C GLU A 172 -13.37 -15.08 -8.28
N ALA A 173 -14.34 -15.48 -7.45
CA ALA A 173 -14.89 -14.60 -6.42
C ALA A 173 -13.82 -14.15 -5.42
N THR A 174 -12.94 -15.07 -5.02
CA THR A 174 -11.77 -14.78 -4.19
C THR A 174 -10.88 -13.69 -4.80
N LYS A 175 -10.58 -13.77 -6.10
CA LYS A 175 -9.77 -12.76 -6.79
C LYS A 175 -10.39 -11.36 -6.69
N VAL A 176 -11.71 -11.25 -6.86
CA VAL A 176 -12.43 -9.96 -6.71
C VAL A 176 -12.34 -9.45 -5.27
N PHE A 177 -12.47 -10.33 -4.27
CA PHE A 177 -12.31 -9.94 -2.87
C PHE A 177 -10.88 -9.48 -2.54
N VAL A 178 -9.85 -10.15 -3.06
CA VAL A 178 -8.45 -9.71 -2.91
C VAL A 178 -8.26 -8.31 -3.50
N LEU A 179 -8.76 -8.06 -4.72
CA LEU A 179 -8.68 -6.75 -5.38
C LEU A 179 -9.42 -5.65 -4.60
N LEU A 180 -10.60 -5.96 -4.07
CA LEU A 180 -11.36 -5.05 -3.22
C LEU A 180 -10.59 -4.72 -1.94
N SER A 181 -10.04 -5.73 -1.25
CA SER A 181 -9.22 -5.54 -0.06
C SER A 181 -7.96 -4.73 -0.36
N LEU A 182 -7.31 -4.93 -1.51
CA LEU A 182 -6.18 -4.10 -1.94
C LEU A 182 -6.61 -2.65 -2.12
N THR A 183 -7.76 -2.40 -2.75
CA THR A 183 -8.28 -1.03 -2.92
C THR A 183 -8.51 -0.36 -1.56
N SER A 184 -9.20 -1.04 -0.64
CA SER A 184 -9.45 -0.51 0.70
C SER A 184 -8.16 -0.24 1.47
N ARG A 185 -7.22 -1.17 1.44
CA ARG A 185 -5.93 -1.05 2.14
C ARG A 185 -5.05 0.03 1.57
N PHE A 186 -5.01 0.16 0.24
CA PHE A 186 -4.29 1.25 -0.40
C PHE A 186 -4.78 2.61 0.09
N MET A 187 -6.10 2.79 0.18
CA MET A 187 -6.69 4.03 0.67
C MET A 187 -6.36 4.27 2.15
N THR A 188 -6.38 3.23 2.99
CA THR A 188 -5.97 3.31 4.40
C THR A 188 -4.49 3.67 4.56
N ILE A 189 -3.58 2.97 3.86
CA ILE A 189 -2.13 3.24 3.90
C ILE A 189 -1.87 4.67 3.45
N SER A 190 -2.52 5.09 2.36
CA SER A 190 -2.39 6.44 1.82
C SER A 190 -2.86 7.47 2.84
N ALA A 191 -4.06 7.31 3.41
CA ALA A 191 -4.60 8.23 4.39
C ALA A 191 -3.72 8.35 5.64
N LYS A 192 -3.20 7.23 6.16
CA LYS A 192 -2.23 7.23 7.26
C LYS A 192 -0.96 7.98 6.88
N PHE A 193 -0.41 7.73 5.70
CA PHE A 193 0.79 8.42 5.21
C PHE A 193 0.58 9.93 5.03
N PHE A 194 -0.55 10.35 4.45
CA PHE A 194 -0.91 11.76 4.34
C PHE A 194 -1.11 12.42 5.71
N GLY A 195 -1.66 11.70 6.68
CA GLY A 195 -1.75 12.14 8.08
C GLY A 195 -0.38 12.37 8.71
N LEU A 196 0.62 11.53 8.41
CA LEU A 196 2.01 11.74 8.85
C LEU A 196 2.65 12.97 8.21
N MET A 197 2.24 13.34 6.99
CA MET A 197 2.78 14.49 6.25
C MET A 197 1.98 15.79 6.44
N GLU A 198 1.06 15.85 7.41
CA GLU A 198 0.08 16.95 7.52
C GLU A 198 0.72 18.35 7.58
N GLU A 199 1.92 18.47 8.16
CA GLU A 199 2.68 19.72 8.20
C GLU A 199 3.12 20.22 6.81
N MET A 200 3.31 19.31 5.85
CA MET A 200 3.78 19.64 4.50
C MET A 200 2.64 19.91 3.51
N LYS A 201 1.38 19.57 3.85
CA LYS A 201 0.17 19.64 2.99
C LYS A 201 0.43 19.46 1.48
N PRO A 202 1.14 18.43 1.02
CA PRO A 202 1.11 18.14 -0.40
C PRO A 202 -0.32 17.68 -0.71
N GLY A 203 -1.00 18.35 -1.64
CA GLY A 203 -2.23 17.81 -2.22
C GLY A 203 -1.96 16.43 -2.82
N LEU A 204 -3.02 15.71 -3.19
CA LEU A 204 -2.88 14.40 -3.83
C LEU A 204 -2.00 14.52 -5.07
N THR A 205 -0.90 13.76 -5.12
CA THR A 205 -0.03 13.77 -6.29
C THR A 205 -0.73 13.08 -7.46
N ARG A 206 -0.43 13.51 -8.68
CA ARG A 206 -1.05 12.94 -9.88
C ARG A 206 -0.76 11.44 -10.01
N GLU A 207 0.46 11.03 -9.69
CA GLU A 207 0.90 9.63 -9.70
C GLU A 207 0.06 8.79 -8.73
N TRP A 208 -0.20 9.33 -7.53
CA TRP A 208 -1.05 8.67 -6.55
C TRP A 208 -2.49 8.52 -7.05
N ILE A 209 -3.10 9.61 -7.56
CA ILE A 209 -4.48 9.59 -8.07
C ILE A 209 -4.62 8.56 -9.19
N GLN A 210 -3.62 8.50 -10.08
CA GLN A 210 -3.62 7.54 -11.18
C GLN A 210 -3.60 6.10 -10.66
N VAL A 211 -2.69 5.74 -9.74
CA VAL A 211 -2.60 4.38 -9.18
C VAL A 211 -3.88 4.00 -8.41
N ALA A 212 -4.45 4.95 -7.65
CA ALA A 212 -5.71 4.76 -6.94
C ALA A 212 -6.87 4.45 -7.92
N CYS A 213 -6.96 5.21 -9.02
CA CYS A 213 -7.96 5.00 -10.05
C CYS A 213 -7.73 3.69 -10.82
N GLU A 214 -6.48 3.31 -11.08
CA GLU A 214 -6.15 2.01 -11.69
C GLU A 214 -6.59 0.85 -10.79
N LEU A 215 -6.37 0.92 -9.47
CA LEU A 215 -6.88 -0.06 -8.49
C LEU A 215 -8.41 -0.19 -8.55
N ILE A 216 -9.11 0.94 -8.48
CA ILE A 216 -10.59 0.98 -8.57
C ILE A 216 -11.06 0.39 -9.90
N PHE A 217 -10.41 0.75 -11.01
CA PHE A 217 -10.71 0.24 -12.34
C PHE A 217 -10.54 -1.29 -12.41
N ARG A 218 -9.47 -1.83 -11.83
CA ARG A 218 -9.20 -3.28 -11.80
C ARG A 218 -10.27 -4.04 -11.04
N THR A 219 -10.57 -3.58 -9.83
CA THR A 219 -11.62 -4.18 -8.99
C THR A 219 -12.97 -4.15 -9.71
N SER A 220 -13.29 -3.02 -10.35
CA SER A 220 -14.53 -2.84 -11.12
C SER A 220 -14.61 -3.78 -12.33
N LEU A 221 -13.53 -3.86 -13.12
CA LEU A 221 -13.46 -4.68 -14.33
C LEU A 221 -13.65 -6.17 -14.00
N GLU A 222 -12.91 -6.68 -13.01
CA GLU A 222 -12.98 -8.10 -12.63
C GLU A 222 -14.34 -8.42 -11.97
N SER A 223 -14.90 -7.51 -11.17
CA SER A 223 -16.25 -7.67 -10.62
C SER A 223 -17.32 -7.71 -11.71
N LEU A 224 -17.28 -6.80 -12.69
CA LEU A 224 -18.22 -6.79 -13.82
C LEU A 224 -18.09 -8.02 -14.71
N ARG A 225 -16.86 -8.51 -14.97
CA ARG A 225 -16.64 -9.75 -15.71
C ARG A 225 -17.29 -10.93 -15.00
N LEU A 226 -17.11 -11.02 -13.68
CA LEU A 226 -17.70 -12.08 -12.88
C LEU A 226 -19.24 -12.00 -12.85
N GLN A 227 -19.80 -10.80 -12.69
CA GLN A 227 -21.25 -10.56 -12.70
C GLN A 227 -21.90 -10.84 -14.08
N THR A 228 -21.19 -10.58 -15.17
CA THR A 228 -21.70 -10.82 -16.53
C THR A 228 -21.73 -12.32 -16.86
N GLN A 229 -20.78 -13.08 -16.32
CA GLN A 229 -20.63 -14.51 -16.62
C GLN A 229 -21.42 -15.42 -15.67
N TYR A 230 -21.62 -15.00 -14.42
CA TYR A 230 -22.16 -15.85 -13.36
C TYR A 230 -23.30 -15.20 -12.60
N ARG A 231 -24.20 -16.03 -12.08
CA ARG A 231 -25.29 -15.58 -11.21
C ARG A 231 -24.66 -15.14 -9.91
N CYS A 232 -24.57 -13.84 -9.72
CA CYS A 232 -23.95 -13.30 -8.54
C CYS A 232 -24.96 -13.13 -7.40
N THR A 233 -24.49 -13.35 -6.18
CA THR A 233 -25.20 -12.91 -4.97
C THR A 233 -24.93 -11.42 -4.73
N ASP A 234 -25.74 -10.73 -3.94
CA ASP A 234 -25.61 -9.28 -3.59
C ASP A 234 -24.29 -8.90 -2.86
N ASN A 235 -23.34 -9.84 -2.79
CA ASN A 235 -22.10 -9.80 -2.04
C ASN A 235 -20.87 -9.39 -2.87
N LEU A 236 -20.97 -9.23 -4.19
CA LEU A 236 -19.89 -8.66 -4.99
C LEU A 236 -20.01 -7.13 -5.08
N PRO A 237 -18.87 -6.43 -5.19
CA PRO A 237 -18.88 -4.98 -5.35
C PRO A 237 -19.46 -4.60 -6.71
N THR A 238 -20.48 -3.75 -6.73
CA THR A 238 -20.97 -3.12 -7.96
C THR A 238 -19.96 -2.08 -8.47
N LEU A 239 -20.16 -1.61 -9.70
CA LEU A 239 -19.38 -0.49 -10.23
C LEU A 239 -19.52 0.76 -9.35
N GLU A 240 -20.72 0.99 -8.82
CA GLU A 240 -20.99 2.10 -7.91
C GLU A 240 -20.24 1.95 -6.57
N ASP A 241 -20.20 0.73 -6.01
CA ASP A 241 -19.44 0.43 -4.79
C ASP A 241 -17.93 0.70 -4.97
N CYS A 242 -17.37 0.32 -6.13
CA CYS A 242 -15.94 0.48 -6.40
C CYS A 242 -15.53 1.96 -6.53
N PHE A 243 -16.41 2.80 -7.07
CA PHE A 243 -16.16 4.23 -7.28
C PHE A 243 -16.66 5.14 -6.13
N ALA A 244 -17.08 4.53 -5.01
CA ALA A 244 -17.58 5.21 -3.80
C ALA A 244 -16.45 5.77 -2.91
N TRP A 245 -15.50 6.47 -3.53
CA TRP A 245 -14.35 7.11 -2.87
C TRP A 245 -14.33 8.61 -3.19
N GLY A 246 -14.11 9.44 -2.18
CA GLY A 246 -14.16 10.89 -2.30
C GLY A 246 -14.43 11.58 -0.98
N TYR A 247 -14.60 12.90 -1.04
CA TYR A 247 -14.88 13.73 0.14
C TYR A 247 -16.39 13.84 0.42
N ILE A 248 -16.75 13.69 1.69
CA ILE A 248 -18.09 13.96 2.22
C ILE A 248 -17.95 14.93 3.40
N GLU A 249 -18.76 15.98 3.41
CA GLU A 249 -18.77 16.94 4.50
C GLU A 249 -19.15 16.28 5.85
N PRO A 250 -18.42 16.51 6.96
CA PRO A 250 -18.66 15.85 8.24
C PRO A 250 -20.09 16.02 8.79
N ASP A 251 -20.75 17.15 8.55
CA ASP A 251 -22.15 17.37 8.98
C ASP A 251 -23.17 16.46 8.27
N THR A 252 -22.72 15.70 7.27
CA THR A 252 -23.49 14.65 6.58
C THR A 252 -23.13 13.22 7.01
N SER A 253 -22.12 13.02 7.88
CA SER A 253 -21.58 11.71 8.27
C SER A 253 -22.20 11.07 9.51
N VAL A 254 -23.20 11.71 10.15
CA VAL A 254 -23.79 11.33 11.46
C VAL A 254 -24.25 9.86 11.59
N ASP A 255 -24.36 9.11 10.49
CA ASP A 255 -24.75 7.69 10.47
C ASP A 255 -23.67 6.70 9.96
N ILE A 256 -22.41 7.10 9.79
CA ILE A 256 -21.30 6.17 9.43
C ILE A 256 -20.81 5.38 10.67
N ALA A 257 -21.49 5.54 11.81
CA ALA A 257 -21.19 4.99 13.14
C ALA A 257 -21.26 3.44 13.30
N GLY A 258 -21.15 2.69 12.21
CA GLY A 258 -21.08 1.22 12.22
C GLY A 258 -19.70 0.64 11.85
N ALA A 259 -18.75 1.47 11.37
CA ALA A 259 -17.41 1.00 11.01
C ALA A 259 -16.48 1.03 12.23
N SER A 260 -15.73 -0.05 12.49
CA SER A 260 -14.91 -0.21 13.70
C SER A 260 -13.67 0.69 13.77
N ASN A 261 -13.54 1.70 12.91
CA ASN A 261 -12.45 2.67 12.95
C ASN A 261 -12.87 4.02 12.33
N GLU A 262 -13.58 4.83 13.12
CA GLU A 262 -14.05 6.18 12.76
C GLU A 262 -12.87 7.10 12.40
N GLU A 263 -11.75 6.99 13.14
CA GLU A 263 -10.54 7.77 12.91
C GLU A 263 -9.92 7.52 11.52
N ILE A 264 -9.76 6.25 11.12
CA ILE A 264 -9.26 5.94 9.77
C ILE A 264 -10.24 6.44 8.69
N THR A 265 -11.54 6.35 8.94
CA THR A 265 -12.55 6.84 8.00
C THR A 265 -12.44 8.34 7.79
N ASP A 266 -12.19 9.09 8.87
CA ASP A 266 -11.96 10.53 8.82
C ASP A 266 -10.66 10.88 8.10
N LEU A 267 -9.55 10.14 8.34
CA LEU A 267 -8.30 10.33 7.61
C LEU A 267 -8.49 10.11 6.11
N ILE A 268 -9.20 9.05 5.71
CA ILE A 268 -9.51 8.76 4.31
C ILE A 268 -10.34 9.89 3.70
N ASN A 269 -11.34 10.38 4.43
CA ASN A 269 -12.18 11.49 3.97
C ASN A 269 -11.34 12.76 3.75
N GLN A 270 -10.50 13.10 4.73
CA GLN A 270 -9.65 14.30 4.71
C GLN A 270 -8.61 14.25 3.60
N MET A 271 -8.11 13.07 3.23
CA MET A 271 -7.18 12.90 2.12
C MET A 271 -7.75 13.41 0.77
N PHE A 272 -9.06 13.36 0.57
CA PHE A 272 -9.72 13.87 -0.65
C PHE A 272 -10.11 15.35 -0.58
N ARG A 273 -9.78 16.05 0.51
CA ARG A 273 -10.20 17.43 0.75
C ARG A 273 -9.14 18.43 0.27
N LEU A 274 -9.55 19.38 -0.56
CA LEU A 274 -8.78 20.57 -0.90
C LEU A 274 -9.56 21.83 -0.54
N GLY A 275 -9.17 22.50 0.55
CA GLY A 275 -9.95 23.61 1.11
C GLY A 275 -11.22 23.08 1.78
N ASP A 276 -12.40 23.55 1.37
CA ASP A 276 -13.71 23.07 1.87
C ASP A 276 -14.45 22.20 0.84
N THR A 277 -13.73 21.73 -0.18
CA THR A 277 -14.30 20.97 -1.29
C THR A 277 -13.48 19.70 -1.57
N GLU A 278 -14.07 18.77 -2.31
CA GLU A 278 -13.33 17.64 -2.88
C GLU A 278 -12.22 18.14 -3.81
N ASP A 279 -11.07 17.47 -3.76
CA ASP A 279 -9.97 17.69 -4.69
C ASP A 279 -10.46 17.52 -6.14
N ARG A 280 -10.33 18.58 -6.94
CA ARG A 280 -10.84 18.62 -8.31
C ARG A 280 -10.12 17.65 -9.22
N ASP A 281 -8.82 17.42 -9.00
CA ASP A 281 -8.05 16.48 -9.78
C ASP A 281 -8.50 15.05 -9.47
N TRP A 282 -8.75 14.73 -8.19
CA TRP A 282 -9.37 13.47 -7.81
C TRP A 282 -10.72 13.26 -8.50
N THR A 283 -11.65 14.22 -8.40
CA THR A 283 -12.98 14.12 -9.02
C THR A 283 -12.85 13.90 -10.53
N LYS A 284 -11.98 14.67 -11.20
CA LYS A 284 -11.77 14.60 -12.65
C LYS A 284 -11.23 13.24 -13.07
N PHE A 285 -10.14 12.76 -12.48
CA PHE A 285 -9.53 11.47 -12.84
C PHE A 285 -10.45 10.29 -12.51
N ARG A 286 -11.15 10.33 -11.38
CA ARG A 286 -12.14 9.31 -11.02
C ARG A 286 -13.25 9.23 -12.07
N LEU A 287 -13.75 10.38 -12.54
CA LEU A 287 -14.77 10.41 -13.60
C LEU A 287 -14.23 9.94 -14.95
N GLU A 288 -13.05 10.40 -15.38
CA GLU A 288 -12.39 9.94 -16.61
C GLU A 288 -12.23 8.42 -16.62
N THR A 289 -11.84 7.85 -15.48
CA THR A 289 -11.73 6.40 -15.29
C THR A 289 -13.09 5.70 -15.36
N LEU A 290 -14.13 6.28 -14.75
CA LEU A 290 -15.49 5.73 -14.82
C LEU A 290 -16.04 5.76 -16.25
N TYR A 291 -15.73 6.80 -17.03
CA TYR A 291 -16.17 6.93 -18.42
C TYR A 291 -15.68 5.79 -19.31
N GLU A 292 -14.58 5.12 -18.97
CA GLU A 292 -14.14 3.91 -19.68
C GLU A 292 -15.17 2.76 -19.58
N PHE A 293 -16.06 2.77 -18.59
CA PHE A 293 -17.17 1.82 -18.49
C PHE A 293 -18.43 2.28 -19.22
N SER A 294 -18.41 3.40 -19.94
CA SER A 294 -19.59 3.87 -20.69
C SER A 294 -20.01 2.89 -21.77
N ILE A 295 -21.30 2.53 -21.76
CA ILE A 295 -21.92 1.65 -22.74
C ILE A 295 -23.39 2.08 -22.94
N ALA A 296 -23.98 1.70 -24.07
CA ALA A 296 -25.39 1.94 -24.31
C ALA A 296 -26.27 1.19 -23.29
N THR A 297 -27.33 1.83 -22.78
CA THR A 297 -28.19 1.24 -21.73
C THR A 297 -28.97 0.00 -22.19
N ASP A 298 -29.08 -0.21 -23.49
CA ASP A 298 -29.70 -1.34 -24.18
C ASP A 298 -28.66 -2.30 -24.81
N ALA A 299 -27.38 -2.15 -24.44
CA ALA A 299 -26.33 -3.03 -24.94
C ALA A 299 -26.60 -4.49 -24.59
N SER A 300 -26.42 -5.36 -25.58
CA SER A 300 -26.55 -6.80 -25.38
C SER A 300 -25.44 -7.35 -24.48
N VAL A 301 -25.68 -8.51 -23.85
CA VAL A 301 -24.66 -9.22 -23.05
C VAL A 301 -23.38 -9.46 -23.84
N SER A 302 -23.48 -9.80 -25.13
CA SER A 302 -22.30 -9.95 -26.00
C SER A 302 -21.53 -8.64 -26.16
N SER A 303 -22.21 -7.51 -26.33
CA SER A 303 -21.57 -6.20 -26.42
C SER A 303 -20.89 -5.80 -25.10
N GLN A 304 -21.50 -6.14 -23.97
CA GLN A 304 -20.92 -5.95 -22.64
C GLN A 304 -19.64 -6.77 -22.47
N SER A 305 -19.70 -8.08 -22.73
CA SER A 305 -18.53 -8.98 -22.67
C SER A 305 -17.39 -8.49 -23.57
N SER A 306 -17.67 -8.14 -24.82
CA SER A 306 -16.65 -7.60 -25.73
C SER A 306 -16.13 -6.21 -25.33
N ARG A 307 -16.88 -5.43 -24.55
CA ARG A 307 -16.36 -4.18 -23.96
C ARG A 307 -15.39 -4.52 -22.83
N LEU A 308 -15.75 -5.43 -21.93
CA LEU A 308 -14.90 -5.83 -20.81
C LEU A 308 -13.60 -6.50 -21.28
N GLU A 309 -13.65 -7.34 -22.32
CA GLU A 309 -12.44 -7.92 -22.93
C GLU A 309 -11.50 -6.84 -23.48
N ARG A 310 -12.02 -5.88 -24.26
CA ARG A 310 -11.21 -4.76 -24.77
C ARG A 310 -10.62 -3.89 -23.65
N LEU A 311 -11.33 -3.73 -22.54
CA LEU A 311 -10.81 -3.02 -21.38
C LEU A 311 -9.69 -3.81 -20.69
N ALA A 312 -9.83 -5.14 -20.57
CA ALA A 312 -8.78 -6.01 -20.04
C ALA A 312 -7.53 -6.02 -20.95
N ASP A 313 -7.69 -5.93 -22.26
CA ASP A 313 -6.56 -5.85 -23.20
C ASP A 313 -5.88 -4.48 -23.14
N ARG A 314 -6.67 -3.39 -23.07
CA ARG A 314 -6.14 -2.01 -23.05
C ARG A 314 -5.40 -1.70 -21.76
N TYR A 315 -5.87 -2.28 -20.66
CA TYR A 315 -5.26 -2.16 -19.36
C TYR A 315 -4.85 -3.58 -18.95
N PRO A 316 -3.61 -4.04 -19.18
CA PRO A 316 -3.14 -5.35 -18.69
C PRO A 316 -2.70 -5.30 -17.22
N LEU A 317 -2.88 -6.39 -16.47
CA LEU A 317 -2.63 -6.43 -15.02
C LEU A 317 -1.15 -6.13 -14.70
N GLU A 318 -0.24 -6.59 -15.55
CA GLU A 318 1.21 -6.45 -15.42
C GLU A 318 1.65 -4.96 -15.43
N ALA A 319 1.01 -4.15 -16.28
CA ALA A 319 1.27 -2.71 -16.33
C ALA A 319 0.83 -2.01 -15.04
N PHE A 320 -0.26 -2.48 -14.44
CA PHE A 320 -0.73 -1.96 -13.16
C PHE A 320 0.25 -2.26 -12.01
N HIS A 321 0.79 -3.48 -11.93
CA HIS A 321 1.83 -3.83 -10.95
C HIS A 321 3.07 -2.93 -11.10
N THR A 322 3.47 -2.65 -12.34
CA THR A 322 4.64 -1.81 -12.66
C THR A 322 4.51 -0.39 -12.10
N ASN A 323 3.30 0.16 -12.00
CA ASN A 323 3.05 1.50 -11.47
C ASN A 323 2.84 1.50 -9.94
N LEU A 324 2.14 0.49 -9.42
CA LEU A 324 1.73 0.42 -8.02
C LEU A 324 2.93 0.17 -7.08
N VAL A 325 3.80 -0.78 -7.42
CA VAL A 325 4.90 -1.21 -6.53
C VAL A 325 5.88 -0.07 -6.25
N PRO A 326 6.37 0.69 -7.25
CA PRO A 326 7.26 1.82 -6.99
C PRO A 326 6.62 2.93 -6.16
N LEU A 327 5.32 3.22 -6.35
CA LEU A 327 4.62 4.22 -5.56
C LEU A 327 4.56 3.82 -4.08
N LEU A 328 4.17 2.57 -3.79
CA LEU A 328 4.13 2.07 -2.41
C LEU A 328 5.51 1.97 -1.79
N GLN A 329 6.52 1.58 -2.57
CA GLN A 329 7.90 1.58 -2.10
C GLN A 329 8.36 2.98 -1.72
N ASN A 330 8.01 4.00 -2.53
CA ASN A 330 8.30 5.39 -2.21
C ASN A 330 7.56 5.85 -0.94
N ILE A 331 6.27 5.54 -0.79
CA ILE A 331 5.50 5.82 0.43
C ILE A 331 6.18 5.19 1.66
N TRP A 332 6.54 3.92 1.57
CA TRP A 332 7.22 3.21 2.67
C TRP A 332 8.60 3.81 2.98
N GLN A 333 9.43 4.08 1.96
CA GLN A 333 10.75 4.70 2.15
C GLN A 333 10.65 6.09 2.77
N LEU A 334 9.72 6.92 2.31
CA LEU A 334 9.47 8.23 2.90
C LEU A 334 9.04 8.11 4.36
N SER A 335 8.15 7.16 4.67
CA SER A 335 7.72 6.93 6.05
C SER A 335 8.87 6.54 6.99
N CYS A 336 9.95 5.96 6.46
CA CYS A 336 11.13 5.56 7.23
C CYS A 336 12.08 6.73 7.57
N ARG A 337 11.77 7.96 7.16
CA ARG A 337 12.57 9.13 7.56
C ARG A 337 12.43 9.40 9.05
N ASP A 338 13.51 9.93 9.65
CA ASP A 338 13.59 10.23 11.09
C ASP A 338 12.54 11.25 11.55
N ASP A 339 12.10 12.15 10.67
CA ASP A 339 11.04 13.14 10.95
C ASP A 339 9.61 12.58 10.87
N LEU A 340 9.45 11.32 10.43
CA LEU A 340 8.17 10.62 10.35
C LEU A 340 8.13 9.43 11.31
N LEU A 341 8.37 8.20 10.84
CA LEU A 341 8.34 6.99 11.67
C LEU A 341 9.73 6.42 11.99
N GLY A 342 10.79 6.96 11.38
CA GLY A 342 12.15 6.44 11.48
C GLY A 342 12.32 5.02 10.95
N LYS A 343 13.54 4.49 11.05
CA LYS A 343 13.81 3.07 10.84
C LYS A 343 13.83 2.33 12.18
N PRO A 344 13.56 1.01 12.20
CA PRO A 344 13.77 0.22 13.42
C PRO A 344 15.23 0.31 13.86
N ALA A 345 15.47 0.37 15.17
CA ALA A 345 16.82 0.57 15.72
C ALA A 345 17.83 -0.50 15.24
N LEU A 346 17.41 -1.75 15.08
CA LEU A 346 18.30 -2.81 14.56
C LEU A 346 18.68 -2.61 13.09
N VAL A 347 17.83 -1.95 12.29
CA VAL A 347 18.16 -1.57 10.91
C VAL A 347 19.18 -0.44 10.92
N GLU A 348 18.98 0.59 11.75
CA GLU A 348 19.96 1.68 11.89
C GLU A 348 21.34 1.14 12.32
N LEU A 349 21.38 0.18 13.24
CA LEU A 349 22.62 -0.49 13.66
C LEU A 349 23.35 -1.17 12.50
N GLU A 350 22.62 -1.82 11.58
CA GLU A 350 23.20 -2.45 10.39
C GLU A 350 23.74 -1.42 9.39
N GLU A 351 23.07 -0.27 9.30
CA GLU A 351 23.49 0.88 8.49
C GLU A 351 24.66 1.67 9.12
N GLY A 352 25.03 1.33 10.36
CA GLY A 352 26.19 1.90 11.04
C GLY A 352 25.89 3.21 11.79
N HIS A 353 24.64 3.42 12.23
CA HIS A 353 24.25 4.56 13.04
C HIS A 353 23.09 4.23 14.00
N LEU A 354 22.71 5.20 14.84
CA LEU A 354 21.49 5.18 15.66
C LEU A 354 20.92 6.60 15.65
N ALA A 355 20.34 6.99 14.53
CA ALA A 355 19.88 8.36 14.30
C ALA A 355 18.71 8.72 15.22
N SER A 356 17.86 7.73 15.51
CA SER A 356 16.79 7.79 16.52
C SER A 356 17.27 8.20 17.93
N LEU A 357 18.56 8.01 18.24
CA LEU A 357 19.17 8.37 19.52
C LEU A 357 20.23 9.49 19.38
N ASP A 358 20.33 10.14 18.23
CA ASP A 358 21.36 11.14 17.89
C ASP A 358 22.81 10.59 18.02
N ILE A 359 22.98 9.27 17.86
CA ILE A 359 24.27 8.58 17.93
C ILE A 359 24.75 8.29 16.50
N VAL A 360 25.57 9.18 15.95
CA VAL A 360 26.09 9.10 14.58
C VAL A 360 27.61 9.24 14.51
N GLY A 361 28.23 8.76 13.43
CA GLY A 361 29.65 8.93 13.14
C GLY A 361 30.57 8.44 14.27
N ALA A 362 31.42 9.34 14.80
CA ALA A 362 32.40 8.99 15.83
C ALA A 362 31.77 8.53 17.16
N GLU A 363 30.55 8.99 17.47
CA GLU A 363 29.83 8.55 18.66
C GLU A 363 29.31 7.12 18.51
N PHE A 364 28.78 6.80 17.33
CA PHE A 364 28.41 5.42 16.98
C PHE A 364 29.61 4.47 17.05
N GLU A 365 30.76 4.86 16.52
CA GLU A 365 31.98 4.05 16.59
C GLU A 365 32.42 3.74 18.03
N ARG A 366 32.30 4.72 18.92
CA ARG A 366 32.57 4.54 20.35
C ARG A 366 31.53 3.62 20.98
N PHE A 367 30.25 3.80 20.65
CA PHE A 367 29.17 2.92 21.09
C PHE A 367 29.41 1.47 20.63
N ALA A 368 29.60 1.24 19.33
CA ALA A 368 29.83 -0.07 18.73
C ALA A 368 31.06 -0.77 19.32
N SER A 369 32.13 -0.03 19.62
CA SER A 369 33.30 -0.54 20.33
C SER A 369 32.96 -0.98 21.76
N LYS A 370 32.17 -0.18 22.48
CA LYS A 370 31.78 -0.43 23.87
C LYS A 370 30.84 -1.63 24.01
N VAL A 371 29.95 -1.83 23.06
CA VAL A 371 29.00 -2.96 23.05
C VAL A 371 29.50 -4.20 22.30
N GLY A 372 30.73 -4.16 21.77
CA GLY A 372 31.35 -5.30 21.09
C GLY A 372 30.81 -5.60 19.70
N LEU A 373 30.14 -4.65 19.06
CA LEU A 373 29.59 -4.81 17.71
C LEU A 373 30.66 -4.77 16.62
N ARG A 374 31.80 -4.09 16.84
CA ARG A 374 32.90 -4.01 15.85
C ARG A 374 33.37 -5.38 15.35
N SER A 375 33.59 -6.32 16.27
CA SER A 375 34.04 -7.68 15.89
C SER A 375 32.98 -8.48 15.13
N LEU A 376 31.70 -8.16 15.31
CA LEU A 376 30.59 -8.80 14.60
C LEU A 376 30.54 -8.30 13.15
N PHE A 377 30.69 -6.99 12.94
CA PHE A 377 30.73 -6.41 11.59
C PHE A 377 31.99 -6.83 10.82
N ASP A 378 33.16 -6.85 11.46
CA ASP A 378 34.41 -7.36 10.86
C ASP A 378 34.26 -8.83 10.42
N SER A 379 33.47 -9.63 11.14
CA SER A 379 33.23 -11.04 10.81
C SER A 379 32.23 -11.25 9.66
N LEU A 380 31.25 -10.36 9.49
CA LEU A 380 30.25 -10.41 8.43
C LEU A 380 30.86 -10.05 7.05
N GLU A 381 31.84 -9.15 7.01
CA GLU A 381 32.59 -8.84 5.79
C GLU A 381 33.38 -10.04 5.24
N HIS A 382 33.79 -10.96 6.12
CA HIS A 382 34.51 -12.18 5.73
C HIS A 382 33.62 -13.31 5.21
N ILE A 383 32.31 -13.30 5.50
CA ILE A 383 31.37 -14.36 5.07
C ILE A 383 30.86 -14.11 3.63
N ASN A 384 30.84 -12.85 3.17
CA ASN A 384 30.37 -12.49 1.84
C ASN A 384 31.45 -12.51 0.74
N ALA A 385 32.69 -12.88 1.07
CA ALA A 385 33.74 -13.06 0.09
C ALA A 385 33.71 -14.51 -0.43
N PRO A 386 33.41 -14.78 -1.72
CA PRO A 386 33.56 -16.11 -2.27
C PRO A 386 35.03 -16.54 -2.15
N GLU A 387 35.28 -17.64 -1.44
CA GLU A 387 36.60 -18.22 -1.27
C GLU A 387 37.17 -18.63 -2.63
N GLY A 388 37.99 -17.74 -3.20
CA GLY A 388 38.62 -18.00 -4.47
C GLY A 388 39.37 -16.80 -5.01
N LEU A 389 40.35 -16.28 -4.26
CA LEU A 389 41.60 -15.68 -4.75
C LEU A 389 42.40 -15.14 -3.56
N SER A 390 43.30 -15.97 -3.05
CA SER A 390 44.31 -15.55 -2.10
C SER A 390 45.39 -14.73 -2.80
N SER A 391 45.83 -13.64 -2.16
CA SER A 391 47.05 -12.86 -2.42
C SER A 391 46.90 -11.44 -3.00
N THR A 392 46.25 -10.54 -2.25
CA THR A 392 46.65 -9.12 -2.15
C THR A 392 46.29 -8.58 -0.76
N LYS A 393 47.16 -8.82 0.23
CA LYS A 393 47.09 -8.18 1.56
C LYS A 393 47.54 -6.72 1.41
N GLY A 394 46.59 -5.78 1.34
CA GLY A 394 46.89 -4.34 1.39
C GLY A 394 45.83 -3.38 0.87
N LEU A 395 44.75 -3.86 0.22
CA LEU A 395 43.77 -2.98 -0.46
C LEU A 395 42.30 -3.38 -0.23
N LEU A 396 42.02 -4.25 0.74
CA LEU A 396 40.66 -4.74 1.06
C LEU A 396 40.26 -4.43 2.50
N ALA A 397 40.50 -3.20 2.96
CA ALA A 397 39.64 -2.66 4.00
C ALA A 397 38.39 -2.18 3.26
N GLY A 398 37.25 -2.85 3.49
CA GLY A 398 35.97 -2.30 3.07
C GLY A 398 35.79 -0.89 3.65
N PRO A 399 34.95 -0.04 3.04
CA PRO A 399 34.66 1.25 3.63
C PRO A 399 34.16 1.03 5.06
N SER A 400 34.70 1.78 6.01
CA SER A 400 34.27 1.78 7.40
C SER A 400 32.76 2.03 7.49
N LEU A 401 32.09 1.63 8.58
CA LEU A 401 30.66 1.85 8.75
C LEU A 401 30.28 3.33 8.61
N SER A 402 31.12 4.23 9.12
CA SER A 402 31.00 5.66 8.88
C SER A 402 31.09 6.05 7.40
N GLU A 403 31.95 5.40 6.61
CA GLU A 403 32.06 5.64 5.16
C GLU A 403 30.86 5.06 4.38
N ARG A 404 30.26 3.95 4.85
CA ARG A 404 29.01 3.41 4.29
C ARG A 404 27.82 4.33 4.57
N TYR A 405 27.68 4.80 5.81
CA TYR A 405 26.68 5.80 6.18
C TYR A 405 26.86 7.09 5.36
N GLU A 406 28.09 7.62 5.26
CA GLU A 406 28.35 8.79 4.41
C GLU A 406 28.01 8.54 2.93
N HIS A 407 28.21 7.32 2.44
CA HIS A 407 27.87 6.93 1.08
C HIS A 407 26.35 6.87 0.86
N GLU A 408 25.59 6.29 1.79
CA GLU A 408 24.12 6.27 1.75
C GLU A 408 23.53 7.66 1.88
N LEU A 409 24.05 8.47 2.81
CA LEU A 409 23.66 9.87 2.95
C LEU A 409 23.92 10.66 1.66
N LYS A 410 25.06 10.44 0.99
CA LYS A 410 25.36 11.04 -0.33
C LYS A 410 24.43 10.54 -1.43
N LEU A 411 24.04 9.27 -1.42
CA LEU A 411 23.08 8.71 -2.38
C LEU A 411 21.70 9.33 -2.19
N GLU A 412 21.26 9.50 -0.96
CA GLU A 412 19.98 10.09 -0.62
C GLU A 412 19.94 11.58 -0.98
N GLN A 413 21.01 12.33 -0.67
CA GLN A 413 21.18 13.72 -1.14
C GLN A 413 21.13 13.84 -2.67
N ARG A 414 21.73 12.88 -3.39
CA ARG A 414 21.66 12.84 -4.87
C ARG A 414 20.26 12.53 -5.38
N ARG A 415 19.51 11.64 -4.72
CA ARG A 415 18.10 11.36 -5.06
C ARG A 415 17.24 12.62 -4.87
N GLN A 416 17.44 13.34 -3.77
CA GLN A 416 16.74 14.60 -3.49
C GLN A 416 17.11 15.72 -4.49
N ALA A 417 18.40 15.87 -4.83
CA ALA A 417 18.86 16.86 -5.79
C ALA A 417 18.35 16.58 -7.22
N ASN A 418 18.33 15.31 -7.64
CA ASN A 418 17.80 14.91 -8.95
C ASN A 418 16.27 15.03 -9.03
N GLY A 419 15.56 14.91 -7.91
CA GLY A 419 14.12 15.21 -7.83
C GLY A 419 13.79 16.69 -8.10
N HIS A 420 14.71 17.61 -7.80
CA HIS A 420 14.52 19.05 -8.03
C HIS A 420 14.93 19.52 -9.43
N ALA A 421 15.75 18.75 -10.15
CA ALA A 421 16.30 19.17 -11.46
C ALA A 421 15.32 19.02 -12.64
N ASN A 422 14.23 18.25 -12.49
CA ASN A 422 13.23 18.06 -13.55
C ASN A 422 12.07 19.07 -13.51
N GLY A 423 12.10 20.05 -12.60
CA GLY A 423 11.17 21.18 -12.58
C GLY A 423 11.61 22.31 -13.53
N THR A 424 11.43 22.15 -14.84
CA THR A 424 11.50 23.28 -15.77
C THR A 424 10.38 24.27 -15.47
N SER A 425 10.71 25.33 -14.72
CA SER A 425 9.87 26.54 -14.66
C SER A 425 9.78 27.17 -16.05
N PRO A 426 8.58 27.48 -16.56
CA PRO A 426 8.44 28.19 -17.81
C PRO A 426 8.93 29.64 -17.64
N VAL A 427 9.85 30.03 -18.52
CA VAL A 427 10.29 31.42 -18.68
C VAL A 427 9.10 32.23 -19.21
N ILE A 428 8.48 33.02 -18.34
CA ILE A 428 7.54 34.07 -18.74
C ILE A 428 8.36 35.17 -19.43
N LYS A 429 8.25 35.27 -20.75
CA LYS A 429 8.65 36.49 -21.47
C LYS A 429 7.52 37.49 -21.34
N LEU A 430 7.82 38.62 -20.70
CA LEU A 430 7.03 39.84 -20.81
C LEU A 430 7.34 40.48 -22.17
N GLU A 431 6.35 40.44 -23.08
CA GLU A 431 6.07 41.45 -24.10
C GLU A 431 4.62 41.32 -24.57
#